data_AF-A0A1H3ZRX0-F1
#
_entry.id   AF-A0A1H3ZRX0-F1
#
_cell.length_a   1.000
_cell.length_b   1.000
_cell.length_c   1.000
_cell.angle_alpha   90.00
_cell.angle_beta   90.00
_cell.angle_gamma   90.00
#
_symmetry.space_group_name_H-M   'P 1'
#
loop_
_entity.id
_entity.type
_entity.pdbx_description
1 polymer ?
#
loop_
_entity_poly.entity_id
_entity_poly.type
_entity_poly.pdbx_seq_one_letter_code
_entity_poly.pdbx_strand_id
1 'polypeptide(L)'
;MFGERLRSLREHQELSQGEAAQKLGIIQNTYSRYERGIREPDYATLKKIANFYGVSIDYLLGNDDPSIEDDLTDLENILMNGRYTIYAHFPADDEREMLRDLLRVIYRRK
;
A
#
# COMPACT_ATOMS: atom_id res chain seq x y z
N MET A 1 -0.08 9.27 -8.12
CA MET A 1 0.74 8.21 -7.50
C MET A 1 1.19 8.56 -6.08
N PHE A 2 2.28 9.32 -5.83
CA PHE A 2 2.73 9.60 -4.46
C PHE A 2 1.67 10.23 -3.55
N GLY A 3 1.04 11.32 -3.99
CA GLY A 3 0.04 12.03 -3.18
C GLY A 3 -1.19 11.19 -2.83
N GLU A 4 -1.60 10.31 -3.74
CA GLU A 4 -2.73 9.39 -3.54
C GLU A 4 -2.38 8.29 -2.53
N ARG A 5 -1.19 7.69 -2.65
CA ARG A 5 -0.70 6.68 -1.69
C ARG A 5 -0.52 7.29 -0.30
N LEU A 6 0.05 8.49 -0.21
CA LEU A 6 0.18 9.24 1.04
C LEU A 6 -1.19 9.50 1.68
N ARG A 7 -2.18 9.89 0.87
CA ARG A 7 -3.56 10.10 1.33
C ARG A 7 -4.19 8.81 1.84
N SER A 8 -4.03 7.72 1.10
CA SER A 8 -4.55 6.41 1.50
C SER A 8 -3.95 5.94 2.83
N LEU A 9 -2.63 6.08 3.02
CA LEU A 9 -1.97 5.72 4.27
C LEU A 9 -2.48 6.55 5.46
N ARG A 10 -2.71 7.85 5.25
CA ARG A 10 -3.29 8.72 6.27
C ARG A 10 -4.69 8.27 6.67
N GLU A 11 -5.54 8.01 5.68
CA GLU A 11 -6.94 7.63 5.90
C GLU A 11 -7.05 6.26 6.57
N HIS A 12 -6.15 5.32 6.27
CA HIS A 12 -6.06 4.02 6.98
C HIS A 12 -5.70 4.15 8.47
N GLN A 13 -4.95 5.19 8.84
CA GLN A 13 -4.66 5.49 10.24
C GLN A 13 -5.70 6.43 10.88
N GLU A 14 -6.80 6.73 10.17
CA GLU A 14 -7.88 7.62 10.61
C GLU A 14 -7.40 9.03 11.01
N LEU A 15 -6.30 9.50 10.41
CA LEU A 15 -5.71 10.80 10.74
C LEU A 15 -6.28 11.90 9.84
N SER A 16 -6.51 13.08 10.42
CA SER A 16 -6.63 14.31 9.65
C SER A 16 -5.28 14.73 9.06
N GLN A 17 -5.30 15.57 8.02
CA GLN A 17 -4.06 16.14 7.46
C GLN A 17 -3.25 16.91 8.52
N GLY A 18 -3.92 17.53 9.49
CA GLY A 18 -3.28 18.25 10.60
C GLY A 18 -2.54 17.32 11.56
N GLU A 19 -3.18 16.22 11.97
CA GLU A 19 -2.59 15.23 12.88
C GLU A 19 -1.40 14.50 12.23
N ALA A 20 -1.54 14.09 10.96
CA ALA A 20 -0.45 13.48 10.21
C ALA A 20 0.75 14.44 10.08
N ALA A 21 0.49 15.71 9.75
CA ALA A 21 1.52 16.72 9.66
C ALA A 21 2.21 16.97 11.01
N GLN A 22 1.46 17.02 12.11
CA GLN A 22 2.00 17.16 13.46
C GLN A 22 2.92 15.98 13.83
N LYS A 23 2.47 14.73 13.61
CA LYS A 23 3.27 13.52 13.85
C LYS A 23 4.53 13.48 12.98
N LEU A 24 4.44 13.96 11.75
CA LEU A 24 5.56 14.08 10.82
C LEU A 24 6.41 15.35 11.05
N GLY A 25 6.07 16.20 12.02
CA GLY A 25 6.80 17.44 12.30
C GLY A 25 6.90 18.39 11.09
N ILE A 26 5.86 18.46 10.27
CA ILE A 26 5.75 19.37 9.13
C ILE A 26 4.47 20.21 9.22
N ILE A 27 4.40 21.29 8.45
CA ILE A 27 3.23 22.16 8.42
C ILE A 27 2.10 21.46 7.66
N GLN A 28 0.86 21.54 8.17
CA GLN A 28 -0.33 20.96 7.52
C GLN A 28 -0.47 21.35 6.04
N ASN A 29 -0.21 22.60 5.68
CA ASN A 29 -0.25 23.06 4.29
C ASN A 29 0.78 22.32 3.42
N THR A 30 1.97 22.02 3.95
CA THR A 30 2.99 21.21 3.26
C THR A 30 2.49 19.80 3.02
N TYR A 31 1.92 19.16 4.04
CA TYR A 31 1.33 17.82 3.94
C TYR A 31 0.16 17.79 2.92
N SER A 32 -0.72 18.78 2.95
CA SER A 32 -1.82 18.93 1.98
C SER A 32 -1.33 19.16 0.54
N ARG A 33 -0.20 19.85 0.35
CA ARG A 33 0.42 20.02 -0.97
C ARG A 33 1.04 18.72 -1.49
N TYR A 34 1.56 17.87 -0.59
CA TYR A 34 2.04 16.53 -0.93
C TYR A 34 0.89 15.64 -1.43
N GLU A 35 -0.21 15.57 -0.69
CA GLU A 35 -1.36 14.74 -1.12
C GLU A 35 -1.98 15.18 -2.45
N ARG A 36 -1.94 16.49 -2.74
CA ARG A 36 -2.42 17.05 -4.01
C ARG A 36 -1.40 17.00 -5.15
N GLY A 37 -0.19 16.51 -4.92
CA GLY A 37 0.88 16.48 -5.93
C GLY A 37 1.38 17.87 -6.34
N ILE A 38 1.10 18.91 -5.56
CA ILE A 38 1.56 20.29 -5.83
C ILE A 38 3.03 20.46 -5.46
N ARG A 39 3.50 19.64 -4.51
CA ARG A 39 4.88 19.64 -4.03
C ARG A 39 5.32 18.21 -3.80
N GLU A 40 6.60 17.96 -3.97
CA GLU A 40 7.24 16.71 -3.58
C GLU A 40 8.06 16.88 -2.29
N PRO A 41 8.10 15.87 -1.41
CA PRO A 41 8.99 15.87 -0.26
C PRO A 41 10.45 15.74 -0.71
N ASP A 42 11.37 16.29 0.08
CA ASP A 42 12.78 15.94 -0.08
C ASP A 42 13.04 14.50 0.41
N TYR A 43 14.23 13.98 0.12
CA TYR A 43 14.58 12.61 0.48
C TYR A 43 14.52 12.33 1.99
N ALA A 44 14.86 13.32 2.83
CA ALA A 44 14.79 13.18 4.28
C ALA A 44 13.34 13.07 4.77
N THR A 45 12.46 13.90 4.23
CA THR A 45 11.01 13.90 4.52
C THR A 45 10.37 12.63 3.98
N LEU A 46 10.76 12.17 2.79
CA LEU A 46 10.27 10.93 2.19
C LEU A 46 10.61 9.71 3.07
N LYS A 47 11.85 9.60 3.57
CA LYS A 47 12.23 8.58 4.57
C LYS A 47 11.41 8.68 5.84
N LYS A 48 11.15 9.90 6.33
CA LYS A 48 10.36 10.13 7.54
C LYS A 48 8.92 9.65 7.36
N ILE A 49 8.31 9.94 6.21
CA ILE A 49 6.97 9.48 5.84
C ILE A 49 6.94 7.95 5.75
N ALA A 50 7.91 7.34 5.06
CA ALA A 50 8.02 5.89 4.91
C ALA A 50 8.08 5.18 6.28
N ASN A 51 8.97 5.65 7.16
CA ASN A 51 9.11 5.11 8.51
C ASN A 51 7.86 5.32 9.38
N PHE A 52 7.22 6.48 9.27
CA PHE A 52 6.01 6.79 10.04
C PHE A 52 4.83 5.87 9.68
N TYR A 53 4.66 5.57 8.40
CA TYR A 53 3.59 4.70 7.92
C TYR A 53 3.99 3.23 7.82
N GLY A 54 5.25 2.87 8.09
CA GLY A 54 5.74 1.49 8.05
C GLY A 54 5.82 0.91 6.64
N VAL A 55 6.08 1.73 5.62
CA VAL A 55 6.15 1.34 4.21
C VAL A 55 7.54 1.61 3.62
N SER A 56 7.84 1.03 2.46
CA SER A 56 9.07 1.35 1.71
C SER A 56 8.95 2.69 0.98
N ILE A 57 10.09 3.29 0.62
CA ILE A 57 10.08 4.47 -0.26
C ILE A 57 9.55 4.10 -1.64
N ASP A 58 9.86 2.92 -2.15
CA ASP A 58 9.36 2.42 -3.43
C ASP A 58 7.83 2.34 -3.45
N TYR A 59 7.22 1.91 -2.34
CA TYR A 59 5.76 1.99 -2.14
C TYR A 59 5.26 3.44 -2.09
N LEU A 60 6.00 4.41 -1.60
CA LEU A 60 5.53 5.79 -1.69
C LEU A 60 5.58 6.31 -3.13
N LEU A 61 6.59 5.88 -3.90
CA LEU A 61 6.85 6.44 -5.23
C LEU A 61 6.11 5.74 -6.37
N GLY A 62 5.60 4.53 -6.20
CA GLY A 62 5.00 3.78 -7.31
C GLY A 62 5.90 2.71 -7.91
N ASN A 63 7.08 2.47 -7.37
CA ASN A 63 8.10 1.60 -7.97
C ASN A 63 7.88 0.12 -7.68
N ASP A 64 6.94 -0.20 -6.81
CA ASP A 64 6.57 -1.55 -6.39
C ASP A 64 5.25 -2.03 -7.02
N ASP A 65 4.66 -1.24 -7.93
CA ASP A 65 3.53 -1.73 -8.72
C ASP A 65 4.04 -2.94 -9.54
N PRO A 66 3.51 -4.15 -9.32
CA PRO A 66 3.90 -5.29 -10.12
C PRO A 66 3.60 -4.98 -11.58
N SER A 67 4.55 -5.28 -12.46
CA SER A 67 4.32 -5.16 -13.89
C SER A 67 3.12 -6.05 -14.23
N ILE A 68 2.14 -5.53 -14.97
CA ILE A 68 0.93 -6.29 -15.35
C ILE A 68 1.31 -7.56 -16.16
N GLU A 69 2.51 -7.58 -16.76
CA GLU A 69 3.06 -8.73 -17.47
C GLU A 69 3.53 -9.87 -16.56
N ASP A 70 3.91 -9.61 -15.30
CA ASP A 70 4.43 -10.65 -14.40
C ASP A 70 3.33 -11.41 -13.61
N ASP A 71 2.17 -10.78 -13.36
CA ASP A 71 1.20 -11.29 -12.36
C ASP A 71 -0.05 -12.00 -12.92
N LEU A 72 -0.40 -11.82 -14.20
CA LEU A 72 -1.62 -12.45 -14.74
C LEU A 72 -1.44 -13.94 -15.10
N THR A 73 -0.21 -14.44 -15.07
CA THR A 73 0.06 -15.79 -15.57
C THR A 73 -0.23 -16.87 -14.52
N ASP A 74 -0.36 -16.55 -13.23
CA ASP A 74 -0.65 -17.61 -12.26
C ASP A 74 -1.16 -17.12 -10.90
N LEU A 75 -2.42 -16.62 -10.87
CA LEU A 75 -3.16 -16.36 -9.61
C LEU A 75 -3.13 -17.58 -8.68
N GLU A 76 -3.12 -18.79 -9.25
CA GLU A 76 -3.00 -20.03 -8.50
C GLU A 76 -1.60 -20.15 -7.87
N ASN A 77 -0.49 -19.93 -8.60
CA ASN A 77 0.84 -19.91 -7.96
C ASN A 77 1.06 -18.75 -6.99
N ILE A 78 0.49 -17.57 -7.22
CA ILE A 78 0.63 -16.43 -6.29
C ILE A 78 -0.03 -16.78 -4.95
N LEU A 79 -1.18 -17.44 -4.96
CA LEU A 79 -1.89 -17.85 -3.76
C LEU A 79 -1.37 -19.17 -3.17
N MET A 80 -0.75 -20.02 -3.99
CA MET A 80 -0.20 -21.30 -3.56
C MET A 80 1.22 -21.17 -3.01
N ASN A 81 2.05 -20.33 -3.62
CA ASN A 81 3.50 -20.28 -3.43
C ASN A 81 4.05 -18.83 -3.22
N GLY A 82 3.25 -17.80 -3.49
CA GLY A 82 3.67 -16.41 -3.37
C GLY A 82 3.62 -15.88 -1.93
N ARG A 83 4.52 -14.93 -1.62
CA ARG A 83 4.36 -14.06 -0.45
C ARG A 83 3.52 -12.86 -0.87
N TYR A 84 2.21 -12.98 -0.74
CA TYR A 84 1.28 -11.89 -1.00
C TYR A 84 0.81 -11.26 0.31
N THR A 85 0.52 -9.97 0.26
CA THR A 85 -0.13 -9.25 1.36
C THR A 85 -1.50 -8.78 0.92
N ILE A 86 -2.50 -8.96 1.77
CA ILE A 86 -3.83 -8.35 1.59
C ILE A 86 -3.89 -7.18 2.56
N TYR A 87 -4.07 -5.96 2.06
CA TYR A 87 -4.04 -4.73 2.89
C TYR A 87 -2.80 -4.65 3.81
N ALA A 88 -1.60 -4.92 3.27
CA ALA A 88 -0.33 -4.97 4.01
C ALA A 88 -0.25 -6.03 5.14
N HIS A 89 -1.22 -6.95 5.20
CA HIS A 89 -1.22 -8.09 6.11
C HIS A 89 -0.81 -9.36 5.37
N PHE A 90 0.09 -10.16 5.97
CA PHE A 90 0.37 -11.52 5.49
C PHE A 90 -0.68 -12.46 6.05
N PRO A 91 -1.58 -13.02 5.22
CA PRO A 91 -2.64 -13.86 5.71
C PRO A 91 -2.08 -15.09 6.42
N ALA A 92 -2.74 -15.47 7.51
CA ALA A 92 -2.47 -16.69 8.26
C ALA A 92 -2.85 -17.93 7.44
N ASP A 93 -2.36 -19.11 7.83
CA ASP A 93 -2.50 -20.34 7.03
C ASP A 93 -3.97 -20.73 6.79
N ASP A 94 -4.85 -20.48 7.76
CA ASP A 94 -6.30 -20.69 7.68
C ASP A 94 -6.98 -19.71 6.74
N GLU A 95 -6.60 -18.42 6.75
CA GLU A 95 -7.10 -17.43 5.80
C GLU A 95 -6.70 -17.76 4.35
N ARG A 96 -5.47 -18.28 4.16
CA ARG A 96 -5.02 -18.78 2.85
C ARG A 96 -5.83 -19.96 2.38
N GLU A 97 -6.21 -20.87 3.29
CA GLU A 97 -7.06 -22.02 2.99
C GLU A 97 -8.46 -21.59 2.56
N MET A 98 -9.07 -20.63 3.27
CA MET A 98 -10.37 -20.07 2.91
C MET A 98 -10.39 -19.44 1.51
N LEU A 99 -9.35 -18.68 1.17
CA LEU A 99 -9.23 -18.05 -0.15
C LEU A 99 -9.08 -19.08 -1.26
N ARG A 100 -8.34 -20.17 -1.01
CA ARG A 100 -8.21 -21.29 -1.97
C ARG A 100 -9.55 -21.95 -2.24
N ASP A 101 -10.34 -22.20 -1.20
CA ASP A 101 -11.65 -22.83 -1.35
C ASP A 101 -12.64 -21.93 -2.10
N LEU A 102 -12.62 -20.63 -1.83
CA LEU A 102 -13.42 -19.66 -2.58
C LEU A 102 -13.09 -19.69 -4.08
N LEU A 103 -11.81 -19.72 -4.43
CA LEU A 103 -11.37 -19.74 -5.82
C LEU A 103 -11.71 -21.05 -6.51
N ARG A 104 -11.55 -22.19 -5.84
CA ARG A 104 -12.00 -23.48 -6.36
C ARG A 104 -13.48 -23.46 -6.72
N VAL A 105 -14.31 -22.81 -5.91
CA VAL A 105 -15.75 -22.65 -6.18
C VAL A 105 -16.01 -21.77 -7.40
N ILE A 106 -15.27 -20.65 -7.53
CA ILE A 106 -15.42 -19.72 -8.66
C ILE A 106 -14.98 -20.37 -9.98
N TYR A 107 -13.85 -21.07 -9.99
CA TYR A 107 -13.29 -21.69 -11.20
C TYR A 107 -13.98 -23.00 -11.59
N ARG A 108 -14.67 -23.70 -10.67
CA ARG A 108 -15.54 -24.85 -11.02
C ARG A 108 -16.84 -24.48 -11.73
N ARG A 109 -17.22 -23.19 -11.72
CA ARG A 109 -18.50 -22.70 -12.28
C ARG A 109 -18.38 -22.18 -13.72
N LYS A 110 -17.22 -22.35 -14.37
CA LYS A 110 -17.06 -22.25 -15.83
C LYS A 110 -16.97 -23.64 -16.43
#